data_AF-A0A179V2M7-F1
#
_entry.id   AF-A0A179V2M7-F1
#
_cell.length_a   1.000
_cell.length_b   1.000
_cell.length_c   1.000
_cell.angle_alpha   90.00
_cell.angle_beta   90.00
_cell.angle_gamma   90.00
#
_symmetry.space_group_name_H-M   'P 1'
#
loop_
_entity.id
_entity.type
_entity.pdbx_description
1 polymer ?
#
loop_
_entity_poly.entity_id
_entity_poly.type
_entity_poly.pdbx_seq_one_letter_code
_entity_poly.pdbx_strand_id
1 'polypeptide(L)'
;MGCIISRCKLYRSSKSSHLVIIRWVNYKAIEGTRYKDPSFSSHCTGATKASFIRGGYHFAHPGSTNGAEQANYFLAHGGGWSDDGITLPGMLDIETNPNGNQCYGLSASSGSRNLSTRASARRAGIR
;
A
#
# COMPACT_ATOMS: atom_id res chain seq x y z
N MET A 1 -6.61 -12.65 -11.24
CA MET A 1 -6.81 -11.19 -11.17
C MET A 1 -6.66 -10.73 -9.71
N GLY A 2 -6.32 -9.47 -9.46
CA GLY A 2 -6.26 -8.87 -8.12
C GLY A 2 -7.01 -7.54 -8.06
N CYS A 3 -7.25 -6.99 -6.88
CA CYS A 3 -7.92 -5.70 -6.70
C CYS A 3 -7.15 -4.80 -5.71
N ILE A 4 -7.12 -3.49 -5.97
CA ILE A 4 -6.59 -2.48 -5.04
C ILE A 4 -7.79 -1.67 -4.54
N ILE A 5 -7.95 -1.58 -3.22
CA ILE A 5 -9.13 -0.98 -2.59
C ILE A 5 -8.71 0.09 -1.59
N SER A 6 -9.14 1.33 -1.83
CA SER A 6 -8.94 2.44 -0.88
C SER A 6 -10.14 2.68 0.02
N ARG A 7 -11.39 2.49 -0.45
CA ARG A 7 -12.64 2.71 0.34
C ARG A 7 -13.85 1.87 -0.12
N CYS A 8 -13.69 0.94 -1.07
CA CYS A 8 -14.79 0.13 -1.62
C CYS A 8 -14.91 -1.22 -0.91
N LYS A 9 -16.08 -1.51 -0.32
CA LYS A 9 -16.39 -2.89 0.13
C LYS A 9 -16.36 -3.83 -1.08
N LEU A 10 -15.68 -4.97 -0.94
CA LEU A 10 -15.79 -6.05 -1.93
C LEU A 10 -17.21 -6.64 -1.83
N TYR A 11 -18.10 -6.28 -2.77
CA TYR A 11 -19.42 -6.88 -2.89
C TYR A 11 -19.32 -8.10 -3.81
N ARG A 12 -19.70 -9.28 -3.31
CA ARG A 12 -19.81 -10.48 -4.13
C ARG A 12 -21.09 -10.38 -4.98
N SER A 13 -20.98 -9.95 -6.24
CA SER A 13 -22.10 -10.00 -7.19
C SER A 13 -22.26 -11.42 -7.72
N SER A 14 -23.45 -12.00 -7.61
CA SER A 14 -23.77 -13.36 -8.08
C SER A 14 -24.20 -13.39 -9.56
N LYS A 15 -24.07 -12.29 -10.32
CA LYS A 15 -24.58 -12.19 -11.70
C LYS A 15 -23.50 -11.71 -12.67
N SER A 16 -22.63 -12.60 -13.13
CA SER A 16 -21.90 -12.43 -14.40
C SER A 16 -21.33 -13.75 -14.89
N SER A 17 -21.55 -14.07 -16.17
CA SER A 17 -21.14 -15.31 -16.86
C SER A 17 -19.63 -15.41 -17.14
N HIS A 18 -18.84 -14.42 -16.70
CA HIS A 18 -17.38 -14.45 -16.75
C HIS A 18 -16.85 -14.50 -15.32
N LEU A 19 -16.42 -15.68 -14.88
CA LEU A 19 -15.84 -15.88 -13.55
C LEU A 19 -14.43 -15.28 -13.50
N VAL A 20 -14.32 -13.99 -13.17
CA VAL A 20 -13.04 -13.39 -12.82
C VAL A 20 -12.71 -13.80 -11.39
N ILE A 21 -11.80 -14.76 -11.24
CA ILE A 21 -11.29 -15.14 -9.91
C ILE A 21 -10.29 -14.06 -9.47
N ILE A 22 -10.72 -13.21 -8.55
CA ILE A 22 -9.81 -12.38 -7.76
C ILE A 22 -9.14 -13.31 -6.73
N ARG A 23 -7.80 -13.33 -6.71
CA ARG A 23 -7.03 -14.17 -5.77
C ARG A 23 -6.33 -13.37 -4.69
N TRP A 24 -6.15 -12.06 -4.92
CA TRP A 24 -5.44 -11.19 -4.00
C TRP A 24 -6.01 -9.77 -3.96
N VAL A 25 -5.82 -9.09 -2.83
CA VAL A 25 -6.31 -7.72 -2.59
C VAL A 25 -5.28 -6.87 -1.85
N ASN A 26 -5.06 -5.64 -2.28
CA ASN A 26 -4.30 -4.65 -1.51
C ASN A 26 -5.23 -3.59 -0.92
N TYR A 27 -5.03 -3.25 0.35
CA TYR A 27 -5.81 -2.23 1.06
C TYR A 27 -4.94 -1.04 1.43
N LYS A 28 -5.52 0.16 1.42
CA LYS A 28 -4.83 1.35 1.91
C LYS A 28 -4.50 1.15 3.38
N ALA A 29 -3.23 1.27 3.75
CA ALA A 29 -2.81 1.24 5.14
C ALA A 29 -2.63 2.66 5.67
N ILE A 30 -1.89 3.48 4.92
CA ILE A 30 -1.51 4.83 5.34
C ILE A 30 -1.48 5.81 4.15
N GLU A 31 -1.45 7.09 4.49
CA GLU A 31 -1.16 8.18 3.57
C GLU A 31 -0.20 9.18 4.23
N GLY A 32 0.92 9.47 3.57
CA GLY A 32 2.02 10.23 4.17
C GLY A 32 2.51 9.59 5.49
N THR A 33 2.71 10.41 6.52
CA THR A 33 3.14 9.99 7.87
C THR A 33 2.09 10.26 8.96
N ARG A 34 0.88 10.68 8.57
CA ARG A 34 -0.13 11.19 9.52
C ARG A 34 -1.47 10.49 9.43
N TYR A 35 -1.81 9.94 8.28
CA TYR A 35 -3.10 9.27 8.09
C TYR A 35 -2.92 7.75 8.12
N LYS A 36 -3.76 7.10 8.93
CA LYS A 36 -3.95 5.64 8.94
C LYS A 36 -5.37 5.37 8.48
N ASP A 37 -5.55 4.44 7.56
CA ASP A 37 -6.88 4.06 7.13
C ASP A 37 -7.58 3.28 8.26
N PRO A 38 -8.70 3.79 8.82
CA PRO A 38 -9.39 3.13 9.93
C PRO A 38 -10.01 1.78 9.55
N SER A 39 -10.19 1.51 8.25
CA SER A 39 -10.77 0.27 7.74
C SER A 39 -9.72 -0.79 7.40
N PHE A 40 -8.42 -0.46 7.43
CA PHE A 40 -7.36 -1.38 7.01
C PHE A 40 -7.41 -2.73 7.73
N SER A 41 -7.54 -2.71 9.06
CA SER A 41 -7.55 -3.92 9.90
C SER A 41 -8.78 -4.80 9.64
N SER A 42 -9.97 -4.19 9.56
CA SER A 42 -11.21 -4.93 9.30
C SER A 42 -11.23 -5.52 7.89
N HIS A 43 -10.68 -4.81 6.91
CA HIS A 43 -10.49 -5.31 5.55
C HIS A 43 -9.52 -6.49 5.47
N CYS A 44 -8.36 -6.41 6.12
CA CYS A 44 -7.41 -7.53 6.16
C CYS A 44 -8.02 -8.76 6.85
N THR A 45 -8.79 -8.56 7.91
CA THR A 45 -9.52 -9.63 8.60
C THR A 45 -10.56 -10.27 7.69
N GLY A 46 -11.35 -9.46 6.98
CA GLY A 46 -12.35 -9.94 6.03
C GLY A 46 -11.73 -10.73 4.87
N ALA A 47 -10.63 -10.22 4.29
CA ALA A 47 -9.89 -10.89 3.24
C ALA A 47 -9.32 -12.23 3.69
N THR A 48 -8.74 -12.29 4.90
CA THR A 48 -8.22 -13.53 5.48
C THR A 48 -9.33 -14.57 5.64
N LYS A 49 -10.49 -14.18 6.20
CA LYS A 49 -11.67 -15.07 6.33
C LYS A 49 -12.21 -15.56 4.99
N ALA A 50 -12.07 -14.75 3.95
CA ALA A 50 -12.47 -15.09 2.59
C ALA A 50 -11.35 -15.77 1.77
N SER A 51 -10.24 -16.18 2.40
CA SER A 51 -9.13 -16.89 1.76
C SER A 51 -8.43 -16.10 0.65
N PHE A 52 -8.39 -14.77 0.74
CA PHE A 52 -7.60 -13.93 -0.16
C PHE A 52 -6.17 -13.77 0.36
N ILE A 53 -5.21 -13.75 -0.58
CA ILE A 53 -3.87 -13.22 -0.33
C ILE A 53 -4.01 -11.69 -0.21
N ARG A 54 -3.45 -11.07 0.82
CA ARG A 54 -3.71 -9.66 1.16
C ARG A 54 -2.44 -8.86 1.41
N GLY A 55 -2.48 -7.57 1.09
CA GLY A 55 -1.38 -6.63 1.34
C GLY A 55 -1.86 -5.26 1.75
N GLY A 56 -0.93 -4.46 2.26
CA GLY A 56 -1.12 -3.03 2.48
C GLY A 56 -0.49 -2.21 1.36
N TYR A 57 -1.00 -1.01 1.15
CA TYR A 57 -0.32 0.01 0.35
C TYR A 57 -0.25 1.35 1.05
N HIS A 58 0.79 2.12 0.69
CA HIS A 58 1.06 3.45 1.20
C HIS A 58 0.89 4.48 0.09
N PHE A 59 0.02 5.46 0.31
CA PHE A 59 -0.10 6.63 -0.56
C PHE A 59 0.97 7.67 -0.20
N ALA A 60 1.94 7.86 -1.09
CA ALA A 60 3.11 8.67 -0.83
C ALA A 60 2.83 10.17 -0.93
N HIS A 61 3.44 10.93 -0.02
CA HIS A 61 3.51 12.39 -0.06
C HIS A 61 4.98 12.82 -0.13
N PRO A 62 5.67 12.67 -1.27
CA PRO A 62 7.13 12.85 -1.36
C PRO A 62 7.64 14.26 -1.05
N GLY A 63 6.77 15.27 -1.15
CA GLY A 63 7.09 16.66 -0.81
C GLY A 63 6.93 17.01 0.68
N SER A 64 6.28 16.15 1.47
CA SER A 64 5.98 16.44 2.88
C SER A 64 7.05 15.91 3.84
N THR A 65 7.53 14.69 3.61
CA THR A 65 8.60 14.03 4.38
C THR A 65 9.45 13.15 3.46
N ASN A 66 10.66 12.80 3.89
CA ASN A 66 11.53 11.95 3.07
C ASN A 66 10.98 10.50 2.95
N GLY A 67 11.47 9.77 1.94
CA GLY A 67 10.99 8.42 1.65
C GLY A 67 11.28 7.40 2.75
N ALA A 68 12.38 7.55 3.49
CA ALA A 68 12.73 6.66 4.60
C ALA A 68 11.74 6.79 5.78
N GLU A 69 11.34 8.01 6.13
CA GLU A 69 10.33 8.26 7.16
C GLU A 69 8.98 7.65 6.79
N GLN A 70 8.52 7.85 5.56
CA GLN A 70 7.27 7.27 5.08
C GLN A 70 7.33 5.74 5.02
N ALA A 71 8.46 5.18 4.60
CA ALA A 71 8.71 3.74 4.59
C ALA A 71 8.66 3.12 5.99
N ASN A 72 9.29 3.76 6.97
CA ASN A 72 9.28 3.29 8.37
C ASN A 72 7.89 3.39 8.98
N TYR A 73 7.19 4.50 8.71
CA TYR A 73 5.80 4.67 9.13
C TYR A 73 4.90 3.59 8.52
N PHE A 74 5.09 3.25 7.25
CA PHE A 74 4.34 2.18 6.59
C PHE A 74 4.58 0.82 7.23
N LEU A 75 5.84 0.44 7.44
CA LEU A 75 6.19 -0.85 8.05
C LEU A 75 5.56 -1.01 9.44
N ALA A 76 5.51 0.06 10.24
CA ALA A 76 4.89 0.05 11.56
C ALA A 76 3.34 0.02 11.54
N HIS A 77 2.69 0.36 10.42
CA HIS A 77 1.25 0.61 10.36
C HIS A 77 0.52 -0.14 9.23
N GLY A 78 0.98 -1.35 8.90
CA GLY A 78 0.28 -2.24 7.95
C GLY A 78 1.04 -2.57 6.68
N GLY A 79 2.27 -2.09 6.54
CA GLY A 79 3.19 -2.43 5.44
C GLY A 79 4.14 -3.57 5.73
N GLY A 80 4.05 -4.19 6.92
CA GLY A 80 4.83 -5.37 7.28
C GLY A 80 4.52 -6.55 6.36
N TRP A 81 5.53 -7.40 6.15
CA TRP A 81 5.43 -8.62 5.36
C TRP A 81 5.98 -9.81 6.15
N SER A 82 5.40 -10.97 5.92
CA SER A 82 5.83 -12.27 6.45
C SER A 82 5.65 -13.34 5.37
N ASP A 83 6.52 -14.36 5.36
CA ASP A 83 6.40 -15.51 4.45
C ASP A 83 5.37 -16.53 4.95
N ASP A 84 4.10 -16.10 5.03
CA ASP A 84 2.98 -16.90 5.53
C ASP A 84 2.07 -17.45 4.41
N GLY A 85 2.46 -17.24 3.15
CA GLY A 85 1.69 -17.62 1.96
C GLY A 85 0.41 -16.80 1.74
N ILE A 86 0.08 -15.84 2.60
CA ILE A 86 -1.14 -15.02 2.52
C ILE A 86 -0.87 -13.52 2.57
N THR A 87 0.36 -13.08 2.85
CA THR A 87 0.77 -11.68 2.96
C THR A 87 1.56 -11.24 1.72
N LEU A 88 1.04 -10.27 0.98
CA LEU A 88 1.77 -9.60 -0.11
C LEU A 88 2.82 -8.65 0.45
N PRO A 89 3.95 -8.45 -0.26
CA PRO A 89 4.86 -7.35 0.02
C PRO A 89 4.12 -6.01 -0.05
N GLY A 90 4.45 -5.08 0.86
CA GLY A 90 3.83 -3.77 0.90
C GLY A 90 4.03 -2.98 -0.40
N MET A 91 2.95 -2.38 -0.91
CA MET A 91 2.94 -1.63 -2.16
C MET A 91 3.14 -0.12 -1.94
N LEU A 92 3.96 0.51 -2.77
CA LEU A 92 4.08 1.97 -2.84
C LEU A 92 3.11 2.48 -3.90
N ASP A 93 2.23 3.38 -3.50
CA ASP A 93 1.36 4.16 -4.38
C ASP A 93 1.94 5.57 -4.48
N ILE A 94 2.53 5.88 -5.64
CA ILE A 94 3.09 7.19 -5.97
C ILE A 94 2.48 7.66 -7.29
N GLU A 95 1.59 8.62 -7.18
CA GLU A 95 0.89 9.19 -8.31
C GLU A 95 0.93 10.72 -8.26
N THR A 96 0.17 11.39 -9.12
CA THR A 96 0.13 12.86 -9.14
C THR A 96 -0.48 13.41 -7.86
N ASN A 97 0.09 14.49 -7.32
CA ASN A 97 -0.48 15.14 -6.14
C ASN A 97 -1.94 15.57 -6.41
N PRO A 98 -2.93 15.05 -5.66
CA PRO A 98 -4.33 15.40 -5.86
C PRO A 98 -4.65 16.84 -5.46
N ASN A 99 -3.81 17.46 -4.64
CA ASN A 99 -4.06 18.77 -4.02
C ASN A 99 -2.88 19.75 -4.22
N GLY A 100 -2.26 19.79 -5.41
CA GLY A 100 -1.21 20.77 -5.68
C GLY A 100 -0.36 20.48 -6.91
N ASN A 101 0.92 20.83 -6.83
CA ASN A 101 1.87 20.58 -7.92
C ASN A 101 1.95 19.08 -8.23
N GLN A 102 1.78 18.72 -9.50
CA GLN A 102 1.75 17.34 -10.00
C GLN A 102 2.85 16.45 -9.42
N CYS A 103 4.07 16.99 -9.27
CA CYS A 103 5.25 16.28 -8.77
C CYS A 103 5.59 16.63 -7.32
N TYR A 104 4.62 17.09 -6.52
CA TYR A 104 4.80 17.50 -5.12
C TYR A 104 5.85 18.59 -4.92
N GLY A 105 6.09 19.43 -5.94
CA GLY A 105 7.11 20.47 -5.93
C GLY A 105 8.55 19.95 -6.06
N LEU A 106 8.74 18.68 -6.41
CA LEU A 106 10.06 18.07 -6.60
C LEU A 106 10.51 18.12 -8.06
N SER A 107 11.82 18.30 -8.27
CA SER A 107 12.45 17.95 -9.54
C SER A 107 12.53 16.43 -9.69
N ALA A 108 12.69 15.93 -10.92
CA ALA A 108 12.88 14.51 -11.18
C ALA A 108 14.04 13.92 -10.35
N SER A 109 15.18 14.61 -10.30
CA SER A 109 16.35 14.15 -9.53
C SER A 109 16.10 14.09 -8.02
N SER A 110 15.34 15.04 -7.47
CA SER A 110 14.96 15.05 -6.06
C SER A 110 13.94 13.96 -5.75
N GLY A 111 12.95 13.74 -6.63
CA GLY A 111 11.98 12.65 -6.54
C GLY A 111 12.65 11.27 -6.54
N SER A 112 13.56 11.01 -7.49
CA SER A 112 14.31 9.75 -7.56
C SER A 112 15.16 9.51 -6.33
N ARG A 113 15.84 10.55 -5.80
CA ARG A 113 16.62 10.43 -4.55
C ARG A 113 15.73 10.08 -3.36
N ASN A 114 14.59 10.77 -3.20
CA ASN A 114 13.64 10.48 -2.13
C ASN A 114 13.13 9.04 -2.17
N LEU A 115 12.81 8.52 -3.36
CA LEU A 115 12.39 7.12 -3.54
C LEU A 115 13.51 6.11 -3.28
N SER A 116 14.75 6.47 -3.66
CA SER A 116 15.91 5.59 -3.54
C SER A 116 16.40 5.38 -2.10
N THR A 117 16.00 6.24 -1.14
CA THR A 117 16.40 6.10 0.27
C THR A 117 15.97 4.78 0.92
N ARG A 118 15.15 3.97 0.25
CA ARG A 118 14.73 2.63 0.68
C ARG A 118 15.63 1.46 0.25
N ALA A 119 16.66 1.65 -0.59
CA ALA A 119 17.62 0.56 -0.83
C ALA A 119 18.38 0.17 0.46
N SER A 120 18.52 1.08 1.42
CA SER A 120 19.21 0.82 2.70
C SER A 120 18.34 0.20 3.81
N ALA A 121 17.01 0.17 3.68
CA ALA A 121 16.13 -0.52 4.65
C ALA A 121 16.21 -2.05 4.53
N ARG A 122 16.77 -2.57 3.43
CA ARG A 122 17.07 -4.01 3.23
C ARG A 122 18.18 -4.55 4.16
N ARG A 123 18.82 -3.71 4.97
CA ARG A 123 19.82 -4.15 5.96
C ARG A 123 19.21 -4.42 7.36
N ALA A 124 17.88 -4.32 7.52
CA ALA A 124 17.18 -4.50 8.80
C ALA A 124 16.34 -5.80 8.88
N GLY A 125 16.87 -6.93 8.40
CA GLY A 125 16.50 -8.24 8.96
C GLY A 125 15.21 -8.92 8.45
N ILE A 126 14.98 -8.96 7.14
CA ILE A 126 14.04 -9.92 6.55
C ILE A 126 14.87 -11.17 6.18
N ARG A 127 14.76 -12.23 6.99
CA ARG A 127 15.01 -13.61 6.56
C ARG A 127 13.69 -14.22 6.09
#